data_AF-A0AAJ0ZMT9-F1
#
_entry.id   AF-A0AAJ0ZMT9-F1
#
_cell.length_a   1.000
_cell.length_b   1.000
_cell.length_c   1.000
_cell.angle_alpha   90.00
_cell.angle_beta   90.00
_cell.angle_gamma   90.00
#
_symmetry.space_group_name_H-M   'P 1'
#
loop_
_entity.id
_entity.type
_entity.pdbx_description
1 polymer ?
#
loop_
_entity_poly.entity_id
_entity_poly.type
_entity_poly.pdbx_seq_one_letter_code
_entity_poly.pdbx_strand_id
1 'polypeptide(L)'
;MSTETYREFADIGLTPIGSLKNTATILGDILGITFKEDNEGTYDEYPAFLASTQTLKYALLGVPLPEDDLREEPSNEFNLLVSSIDDDSDLPEIDISEKLISQLMKSGIVQCWRLN
;
A
#
# COMPACT_ATOMS: atom_id res chain seq x y z
N MET A 1 5.18 29.88 -9.94
CA MET A 1 5.50 28.46 -10.20
C MET A 1 4.17 27.76 -10.36
N SER A 2 3.87 27.25 -11.55
CA SER A 2 2.67 26.45 -11.79
C SER A 2 2.86 25.15 -11.01
N THR A 3 2.17 24.97 -9.90
CA THR A 3 2.05 23.64 -9.31
C THR A 3 1.13 22.88 -10.24
N GLU A 4 1.69 22.09 -11.15
CA GLU A 4 0.90 21.08 -11.84
C GLU A 4 0.33 20.18 -10.75
N THR A 5 -0.98 20.21 -10.58
CA THR A 5 -1.68 19.36 -9.63
C THR A 5 -1.79 17.99 -10.28
N TYR A 6 -1.23 16.97 -9.65
CA TYR A 6 -1.29 15.58 -10.08
C TYR A 6 -1.84 14.73 -8.93
N ARG A 7 -2.49 13.63 -9.26
CA ARG A 7 -2.80 12.56 -8.31
C ARG A 7 -1.60 11.64 -8.18
N GLU A 8 -1.32 11.17 -6.98
CA GLU A 8 -0.23 10.24 -6.72
C GLU A 8 -0.79 8.84 -6.55
N PHE A 9 -0.12 7.84 -7.10
CA PHE A 9 -0.43 6.44 -6.85
C PHE A 9 0.83 5.58 -6.69
N ALA A 10 0.69 4.43 -6.05
CA ALA A 10 1.71 3.40 -6.03
C ALA A 10 1.10 2.00 -5.83
N ASP A 11 1.77 1.00 -6.40
CA ASP A 11 1.47 -0.41 -6.24
C ASP A 11 2.79 -1.14 -5.92
N ILE A 12 2.90 -1.67 -4.71
CA ILE A 12 4.18 -2.11 -4.14
C ILE A 12 4.03 -3.49 -3.49
N GLY A 13 4.73 -4.47 -4.06
CA GLY A 13 4.88 -5.80 -3.49
C GLY A 13 5.86 -5.79 -2.32
N LEU A 14 5.55 -6.55 -1.28
CA LEU A 14 6.27 -6.59 -0.01
C LEU A 14 6.48 -8.02 0.45
N THR A 15 7.71 -8.34 0.85
CA THR A 15 7.96 -9.53 1.66
C THR A 15 7.35 -9.31 3.05
N PRO A 16 6.50 -10.21 3.56
CA PRO A 16 5.93 -10.09 4.90
C PRO A 16 6.98 -10.03 5.98
N ILE A 17 6.77 -9.15 6.96
CA ILE A 17 7.59 -9.07 8.16
C ILE A 17 6.76 -9.66 9.30
N GLY A 18 6.72 -10.99 9.37
CA GLY A 18 5.85 -11.70 10.31
C GLY A 18 4.38 -11.67 9.87
N SER A 19 3.48 -11.26 10.75
CA SER A 19 2.06 -11.15 10.43
C SER A 19 1.73 -9.85 9.67
N LEU A 20 0.57 -9.82 9.00
CA LEU A 20 0.07 -8.61 8.34
C LEU A 20 0.04 -7.40 9.27
N LYS A 21 -0.47 -7.59 10.49
CA LYS A 21 -0.49 -6.55 11.53
C LYS A 21 0.91 -6.06 11.91
N ASN A 22 1.90 -6.96 11.96
CA ASN A 22 3.28 -6.59 12.28
C ASN A 22 3.91 -5.80 11.12
N THR A 23 3.70 -6.24 9.87
CA THR A 23 4.10 -5.46 8.69
C THR A 23 3.45 -4.07 8.69
N ALA A 24 2.14 -3.99 8.95
CA ALA A 24 1.41 -2.72 9.03
C ALA A 24 1.99 -1.77 10.09
N THR A 25 2.37 -2.31 11.25
CA THR A 25 3.00 -1.52 12.32
C THR A 25 4.36 -0.96 11.86
N ILE A 26 5.21 -1.80 11.28
CA ILE A 26 6.54 -1.39 10.81
C ILE A 26 6.45 -0.37 9.67
N LEU A 27 5.57 -0.58 8.69
CA LEU A 27 5.35 0.38 7.62
C LEU A 27 4.82 1.70 8.17
N GLY A 28 3.89 1.64 9.13
CA GLY A 28 3.38 2.80 9.82
C GLY A 28 4.48 3.62 10.49
N ASP A 29 5.38 2.97 11.22
CA ASP A 29 6.51 3.64 11.88
C ASP A 29 7.47 4.31 10.88
N ILE A 30 7.75 3.67 9.74
CA ILE A 30 8.63 4.23 8.69
C ILE A 30 7.98 5.42 7.98
N LEU A 31 6.67 5.34 7.73
CA LEU A 31 5.91 6.35 6.99
C LEU A 31 5.35 7.45 7.90
N GLY A 32 5.40 7.27 9.23
CA GLY A 32 4.80 8.18 10.20
C GLY A 32 3.27 8.18 10.19
N ILE A 33 2.66 7.04 9.86
CA ILE A 33 1.20 6.85 9.79
C ILE A 33 0.77 5.67 10.65
N THR A 34 -0.51 5.58 11.02
CA THR A 34 -1.03 4.46 11.80
C THR A 34 -2.05 3.68 10.98
N PHE A 35 -1.69 2.44 10.65
CA PHE A 35 -2.57 1.49 10.02
C PHE A 35 -3.60 0.93 11.01
N LYS A 36 -4.84 0.76 10.53
CA LYS A 36 -5.95 0.14 11.25
C LYS A 36 -6.55 -0.96 10.38
N GLU A 37 -7.03 -2.02 11.00
CA GLU A 37 -7.68 -3.12 10.29
C GLU A 37 -8.93 -2.61 9.54
N ASP A 38 -9.08 -3.06 8.29
CA ASP A 38 -10.26 -2.78 7.47
C ASP A 38 -11.46 -3.57 8.00
N ASN A 39 -12.24 -2.92 8.87
CA ASN A 39 -13.45 -3.51 9.44
C ASN A 39 -14.69 -3.22 8.58
N GLU A 40 -14.57 -2.37 7.57
CA GLU A 40 -15.68 -1.97 6.70
C GLU A 40 -15.77 -2.87 5.46
N GLY A 41 -14.74 -3.67 5.19
CA GLY A 41 -14.68 -4.57 4.03
C GLY A 41 -14.49 -3.80 2.72
N THR A 42 -13.66 -2.75 2.77
CA THR A 42 -13.27 -2.00 1.55
C THR A 42 -12.54 -2.91 0.57
N TYR A 43 -11.73 -3.84 1.09
CA TYR A 43 -11.07 -4.90 0.35
C TYR A 43 -11.55 -6.25 0.88
N ASP A 44 -12.79 -6.62 0.55
CA ASP A 44 -13.44 -7.85 1.04
C ASP A 44 -12.71 -9.15 0.66
N GLU A 45 -12.03 -9.17 -0.49
CA GLU A 45 -11.20 -10.29 -0.96
C GLU A 45 -9.91 -10.49 -0.13
N TYR A 46 -9.49 -9.48 0.66
CA TYR A 46 -8.19 -9.46 1.35
C TYR A 46 -8.32 -9.11 2.84
N PRO A 47 -7.58 -9.78 3.74
CA PRO A 47 -7.30 -9.17 5.02
C PRO A 47 -6.49 -7.88 4.78
N ALA A 48 -7.00 -6.75 5.25
CA ALA A 48 -6.43 -5.44 4.92
C ALA A 48 -6.24 -4.54 6.13
N PHE A 49 -5.26 -3.64 6.01
CA PHE A 49 -5.02 -2.55 6.95
C PHE A 49 -4.98 -1.23 6.18
N LEU A 50 -5.71 -0.23 6.67
CA LEU A 50 -5.85 1.08 6.04
C LEU A 50 -5.20 2.18 6.88
N ALA A 51 -4.61 3.16 6.20
CA ALA A 51 -4.14 4.40 6.79
C ALA A 51 -4.38 5.57 5.83
N SER A 52 -4.33 6.79 6.34
CA SER A 52 -4.40 7.98 5.49
C SER A 52 -3.60 9.14 6.07
N THR A 53 -3.16 10.01 5.18
CA THR A 53 -2.63 11.35 5.50
C THR A 53 -3.65 12.40 5.07
N GLN A 54 -3.23 13.66 4.92
CA GLN A 54 -4.10 14.70 4.36
C GLN A 54 -4.26 14.59 2.84
N THR A 55 -3.38 13.86 2.16
CA THR A 55 -3.34 13.80 0.69
C THR A 55 -3.42 12.39 0.14
N LEU A 56 -3.05 11.37 0.92
CA LEU A 56 -2.93 9.98 0.46
C LEU A 56 -3.73 9.01 1.33
N LYS A 57 -4.28 7.99 0.69
CA LYS A 57 -4.82 6.77 1.28
C LYS A 57 -3.80 5.65 1.06
N TYR A 58 -3.69 4.75 2.04
CA TYR A 58 -2.82 3.59 2.01
C TYR A 58 -3.64 2.36 2.36
N ALA A 59 -3.50 1.30 1.58
CA ALA A 59 -4.06 -0.01 1.88
C ALA A 59 -2.96 -1.06 1.81
N LEU A 60 -2.69 -1.71 2.95
CA LEU A 60 -1.84 -2.87 3.01
C LEU A 60 -2.71 -4.12 2.95
N LEU A 61 -2.67 -4.80 1.81
CA LEU A 61 -3.39 -6.04 1.53
C LEU A 61 -2.51 -7.23 1.88
N GLY A 62 -3.07 -8.18 2.63
CA GLY A 62 -2.45 -9.47 2.88
C GLY A 62 -2.61 -10.44 1.72
N VAL A 63 -2.47 -11.72 2.01
CA VAL A 63 -2.78 -12.79 1.06
C VAL A 63 -4.31 -12.86 0.90
N PRO A 64 -4.84 -12.92 -0.33
CA PRO A 64 -6.28 -13.06 -0.57
C PRO A 64 -6.85 -14.29 0.13
N LEU A 65 -8.14 -14.25 0.44
CA LEU A 65 -8.84 -15.41 0.97
C LEU A 65 -8.79 -16.57 -0.04
N PRO A 66 -8.73 -17.85 0.40
CA PRO A 66 -8.59 -18.98 -0.52
C PRO A 66 -9.68 -19.10 -1.58
N GLU A 67 -10.87 -18.57 -1.30
CA GLU A 67 -12.01 -18.55 -2.22
C GLU A 67 -11.91 -17.45 -3.29
N ASP A 68 -11.13 -16.41 -3.01
CA ASP A 68 -10.92 -15.24 -3.87
C ASP A 68 -9.50 -15.23 -4.51
N ASP A 69 -8.63 -16.19 -4.15
CA ASP A 69 -7.29 -16.30 -4.71
C ASP A 69 -7.31 -16.88 -6.14
N LEU A 70 -7.39 -15.98 -7.12
CA LEU A 70 -7.41 -16.31 -8.55
C LEU A 70 -6.01 -16.52 -9.15
N ARG A 71 -4.94 -16.46 -8.35
CA ARG A 71 -3.57 -16.57 -8.86
C ARG A 71 -3.27 -18.01 -9.27
N GLU A 72 -2.63 -18.17 -10.42
CA GLU A 72 -2.13 -19.49 -10.86
C GLU A 72 -1.04 -20.01 -9.90
N GLU A 73 -0.23 -19.09 -9.37
CA GLU A 73 0.80 -19.36 -8.37
C GLU A 73 0.54 -18.51 -7.11
N PRO A 74 -0.08 -19.08 -6.07
CA PRO A 74 -0.29 -18.38 -4.81
C PRO A 74 1.04 -17.94 -4.19
N SER A 75 1.15 -16.66 -3.86
CA SER A 75 2.26 -16.11 -3.10
C SER A 75 1.81 -15.65 -1.72
N ASN A 76 2.77 -15.65 -0.79
CA ASN A 76 2.56 -15.13 0.57
C ASN A 76 2.89 -13.64 0.67
N GLU A 77 3.13 -12.97 -0.45
CA GLU A 77 3.54 -11.56 -0.48
C GLU A 77 2.36 -10.65 -0.14
N PHE A 78 2.67 -9.49 0.43
CA PHE A 78 1.68 -8.46 0.71
C PHE A 78 1.77 -7.37 -0.37
N ASN A 79 0.67 -6.64 -0.55
CA ASN A 79 0.63 -5.50 -1.45
C ASN A 79 0.31 -4.21 -0.68
N LEU A 80 1.09 -3.15 -0.92
CA LEU A 80 0.78 -1.80 -0.45
C LEU A 80 0.31 -0.96 -1.63
N LEU A 81 -0.97 -0.66 -1.62
CA LEU A 81 -1.60 0.29 -2.53
C LEU A 81 -1.59 1.68 -1.91
N VAL A 82 -1.25 2.69 -2.72
CA VAL A 82 -1.34 4.09 -2.34
C VAL A 82 -2.08 4.83 -3.42
N SER A 83 -3.02 5.69 -3.02
CA SER A 83 -3.75 6.57 -3.93
C SER A 83 -4.00 7.92 -3.30
N SER A 84 -4.21 8.93 -4.13
CA SER A 84 -4.70 10.24 -3.70
C SER A 84 -6.07 10.14 -3.01
N ILE A 85 -6.32 11.03 -2.04
CA ILE A 85 -7.64 11.13 -1.40
C ILE A 85 -8.72 11.58 -2.38
N ASP A 86 -8.36 12.43 -3.34
CA ASP A 86 -9.19 12.96 -4.42
C ASP A 86 -9.09 12.13 -5.72
N ASP A 87 -9.12 10.80 -5.57
CA ASP A 87 -9.08 9.82 -6.67
C ASP A 87 -10.11 10.06 -7.78
N ASP A 88 -11.23 10.71 -7.50
CA ASP A 88 -12.27 11.09 -8.46
C ASP A 88 -11.95 12.32 -9.35
N SER A 89 -10.77 12.94 -9.24
CA SER A 89 -10.43 14.12 -10.06
C SER A 89 -9.84 13.78 -11.44
N ASP A 90 -10.12 14.62 -12.44
CA ASP A 90 -9.57 14.52 -13.81
C ASP A 90 -8.06 14.87 -13.90
N LEU A 91 -7.39 15.00 -12.76
CA LEU A 91 -5.96 15.30 -12.72
C LEU A 91 -5.14 14.11 -13.22
N PRO A 92 -4.02 14.37 -13.92
CA PRO A 92 -3.11 13.31 -14.33
C PRO A 92 -2.53 12.59 -13.11
N GLU A 93 -2.34 11.28 -13.24
CA GLU A 93 -1.71 10.45 -12.22
C GLU A 93 -0.19 10.36 -12.42
N ILE A 94 0.54 10.39 -11.31
CA ILE A 94 1.98 10.11 -11.27
C ILE A 94 2.26 8.92 -10.35
N ASP A 95 3.04 7.99 -10.86
CA ASP A 95 3.55 6.86 -10.10
C ASP A 95 4.64 7.33 -9.12
N ILE A 96 4.40 7.16 -7.82
CA ILE A 96 5.35 7.48 -6.74
C ILE A 96 5.99 6.24 -6.13
N SER A 97 5.85 5.06 -6.74
CA SER A 97 6.34 3.78 -6.22
C SER A 97 7.84 3.83 -5.91
N GLU A 98 8.67 4.32 -6.84
CA GLU A 98 10.13 4.41 -6.65
C GLU A 98 10.53 5.30 -5.46
N LYS A 99 9.80 6.41 -5.26
CA LYS A 99 10.01 7.32 -4.13
C LYS A 99 9.66 6.62 -2.81
N LEU A 100 8.54 5.91 -2.76
CA LEU A 100 8.10 5.16 -1.58
C LEU A 100 9.02 3.97 -1.28
N ILE A 101 9.38 3.18 -2.28
CA ILE A 101 10.34 2.07 -2.15
C ILE A 101 11.66 2.59 -1.57
N SER A 102 12.19 3.68 -2.14
CA SER A 102 13.41 4.31 -1.62
C SER A 102 13.28 4.77 -0.16
N GLN A 103 12.10 5.18 0.29
CA GLN A 103 11.86 5.52 1.69
C GLN A 103 11.75 4.28 2.58
N LEU A 104 11.01 3.26 2.15
CA LEU A 104 10.78 2.02 2.90
C LEU A 104 12.08 1.24 3.11
N MET A 105 12.89 1.12 2.05
CA MET A 105 14.15 0.38 2.08
C MET A 105 15.25 1.08 2.88
N LYS A 106 15.16 2.39 3.16
CA LYS A 106 16.14 3.10 4.02
C LYS A 106 16.20 2.54 5.44
N SER A 107 15.11 1.92 5.90
CA SER A 107 15.07 1.23 7.19
C SER A 107 16.00 0.00 7.23
N GLY A 108 16.28 -0.60 6.07
CA GLY A 108 16.98 -1.89 5.95
C GLY A 108 16.16 -3.10 6.40
N ILE A 109 14.93 -2.88 6.90
CA ILE A 109 14.04 -3.94 7.43
C ILE A 109 13.10 -4.44 6.33
N VAL A 110 12.61 -3.52 5.50
CA VAL A 110 11.60 -3.80 4.47
C VAL A 110 12.27 -4.24 3.17
N GLN A 111 11.78 -5.35 2.60
CA GLN A 111 12.06 -5.75 1.22
C GLN A 111 10.79 -5.54 0.41
N CYS A 112 10.89 -4.72 -0.64
CA CYS A 112 9.76 -4.34 -1.47
C CYS A 112 10.20 -4.05 -2.90
N TRP A 113 9.26 -4.13 -3.83
CA TRP A 113 9.46 -3.85 -5.25
C TRP A 113 8.18 -3.26 -5.85
N ARG A 114 8.33 -2.54 -6.96
CA ARG A 114 7.19 -1.99 -7.68
C ARG A 114 6.44 -3.14 -8.39
N LEU A 115 5.12 -3.13 -8.28
CA LEU A 115 4.23 -3.96 -9.11
C LEU A 115 3.81 -3.15 -10.34
N ASN A 116 3.70 -3.82 -11.48
CA ASN A 116 3.41 -3.20 -12.78
C ASN A 116 1.93 -3.32 -13.15
#